data_AF-A0A2V7HW15-F1
#
_entry.id   AF-A0A2V7HW15-F1
#
_cell.length_a   1.000
_cell.length_b   1.000
_cell.length_c   1.000
_cell.angle_alpha   90.00
_cell.angle_beta   90.00
_cell.angle_gamma   90.00
#
_symmetry.space_group_name_H-M   'P 1'
#
loop_
_entity.id
_entity.type
_entity.pdbx_description
1 polymer ?
#
loop_
_entity_poly.entity_id
_entity_poly.type
_entity_poly.pdbx_seq_one_letter_code
_entity_poly.pdbx_strand_id
1 'polypeptide(L)'
;MRRLTCAAALAALLAACAGVGGELRGDRAPIDHVVVLFLENRAFDHLFGTYPGADGLANYRGRQVDKSGVTYATLPPPLGRDGKPDPRFPADLPNAPFPMLRFVQSLDLTNNPVHRFYHMQRQYGAGADGVPMGKWVAEGTSGGITMGFYDGAASPVQWRLADEFVLLDRYFQSVHGGSFANHYFLITAGIAHVGDDPDHRAVAGPDGTITKDGEVSPDGYV
;
A
#
# COMPACT_ATOMS: atom_id res chain seq x y z
N MET A 1 43.47 -35.23 22.82
CA MET A 1 43.61 -34.54 21.52
C MET A 1 42.29 -34.10 20.88
N ARG A 2 41.18 -34.87 20.94
CA ARG A 2 39.87 -34.48 20.35
C ARG A 2 39.11 -33.30 21.01
N ARG A 3 39.40 -32.95 22.27
CA ARG A 3 38.71 -31.84 22.98
C ARG A 3 39.27 -30.45 22.66
N LEU A 4 40.55 -30.36 22.27
CA LEU A 4 41.20 -29.10 21.89
C LEU A 4 40.80 -28.65 20.48
N THR A 5 40.48 -29.58 19.58
CA THR A 5 40.04 -29.30 18.21
C THR A 5 38.62 -28.71 18.13
N CYS A 6 37.71 -29.08 19.04
CA CYS A 6 36.36 -28.49 19.08
C CYS A 6 36.33 -27.06 19.63
N ALA A 7 37.19 -26.73 20.60
CA ALA A 7 37.27 -25.38 21.15
C ALA A 7 37.86 -24.37 20.15
N ALA A 8 38.86 -24.79 19.36
CA ALA A 8 39.45 -23.97 18.31
C ALA A 8 38.47 -23.70 17.14
N ALA A 9 37.66 -24.70 16.77
CA ALA A 9 36.63 -24.53 15.74
C ALA A 9 35.52 -23.56 16.17
N LEU A 10 35.10 -23.62 17.45
CA LEU A 10 34.07 -22.71 17.98
C LEU A 10 34.57 -21.27 18.11
N ALA A 11 35.84 -21.06 18.47
CA ALA A 11 36.46 -19.74 18.53
C ALA A 11 36.63 -19.10 17.13
N ALA A 12 36.94 -19.90 16.10
CA ALA A 12 37.02 -19.42 14.72
C ALA A 12 35.65 -19.04 14.14
N LEU A 13 34.59 -19.77 14.49
CA LEU A 13 33.21 -19.44 14.12
C LEU A 13 32.70 -18.14 14.80
N LEU A 14 33.07 -17.90 16.06
CA LEU A 14 32.72 -16.66 16.77
C LEU A 14 33.52 -15.44 16.27
N ALA A 15 34.78 -15.63 15.85
CA ALA A 15 35.59 -14.57 15.25
C ALA A 15 35.11 -14.18 13.84
N ALA A 16 34.54 -15.13 13.07
CA ALA A 16 33.93 -14.85 11.77
C ALA A 16 32.66 -13.98 11.86
N CYS A 17 31.92 -14.06 12.97
CA CYS A 17 30.77 -13.18 13.22
C CYS A 17 31.16 -11.80 13.75
N ALA A 18 32.36 -11.62 14.28
CA ALA A 18 32.86 -10.33 14.78
C ALA A 18 33.41 -9.41 13.68
N GLY A 19 33.50 -9.92 12.44
CA GLY A 19 34.20 -9.29 11.32
C GLY A 19 33.31 -8.73 10.21
N VAL A 20 32.11 -8.23 10.49
CA VAL A 20 31.36 -7.38 9.53
C VAL A 20 30.59 -6.28 10.27
N GLY A 21 31.24 -5.64 11.24
CA GLY A 21 30.72 -4.46 11.95
C GLY A 21 31.21 -3.15 11.34
N GLY A 22 31.28 -3.05 10.01
CA GLY A 22 31.53 -1.77 9.38
C GLY A 22 30.23 -0.97 9.37
N GLU A 23 30.23 0.23 9.97
CA GLU A 23 29.18 1.20 9.65
C GLU A 23 29.05 1.30 8.13
N LEU A 24 27.84 1.10 7.61
CA LEU A 24 27.52 1.38 6.22
C LEU A 24 27.65 2.88 6.02
N ARG A 25 28.86 3.33 5.67
CA ARG A 25 29.10 4.72 5.29
C ARG A 25 28.68 4.88 3.84
N GLY A 26 27.75 5.80 3.60
CA GLY A 26 27.20 6.07 2.26
C GLY A 26 28.23 6.54 1.23
N ASP A 27 29.44 6.91 1.66
CA ASP A 27 30.58 7.26 0.82
C ASP A 27 31.28 6.06 0.16
N ARG A 28 30.86 4.82 0.48
CA ARG A 28 31.44 3.58 -0.06
C ARG A 28 30.52 2.82 -1.00
N ALA A 29 29.27 3.25 -1.17
CA ALA A 29 28.42 2.66 -2.19
C ALA A 29 29.02 2.99 -3.58
N PRO A 30 29.21 2.02 -4.48
CA PRO A 30 29.74 2.27 -5.82
C PRO A 30 28.64 2.87 -6.73
N ILE A 31 27.98 3.93 -6.28
CA ILE A 31 26.81 4.56 -6.92
C ILE A 31 27.08 6.05 -7.06
N ASP A 32 27.34 6.50 -8.29
CA ASP A 32 27.56 7.93 -8.60
C ASP A 32 26.24 8.68 -8.84
N HIS A 33 25.20 7.97 -9.27
CA HIS A 33 23.92 8.56 -9.66
C HIS A 33 22.75 7.75 -9.13
N VAL A 34 21.81 8.46 -8.51
CA VAL A 34 20.52 7.91 -8.08
C VAL A 34 19.42 8.59 -8.89
N VAL A 35 18.62 7.81 -9.59
CA VAL A 35 17.41 8.28 -10.28
C VAL A 35 16.21 7.72 -9.53
N VAL A 36 15.34 8.61 -9.07
CA VAL A 36 14.11 8.23 -8.36
C VAL A 36 12.93 8.43 -9.32
N LEU A 37 12.32 7.32 -9.74
CA LEU A 37 11.06 7.32 -10.49
C LEU A 37 9.90 7.21 -9.50
N PHE A 38 9.24 8.34 -9.21
CA PHE A 38 8.12 8.38 -8.28
C PHE A 38 6.79 8.23 -9.04
N LEU A 39 6.10 7.12 -8.80
CA LEU A 39 4.86 6.73 -9.49
C LEU A 39 3.61 7.09 -8.65
N GLU A 40 2.43 6.93 -9.26
CA GLU A 40 1.12 7.28 -8.69
C GLU A 40 0.04 6.29 -9.18
N ASN A 41 -1.11 6.07 -8.54
CA ASN A 41 -1.38 5.84 -7.12
C ASN A 41 -1.73 4.35 -7.04
N ARG A 42 -0.76 3.47 -6.71
CA ARG A 42 -0.96 2.02 -6.77
C ARG A 42 -0.37 1.34 -5.54
N ALA A 43 -1.17 0.52 -4.85
CA ALA A 43 -0.71 -0.31 -3.75
C ALA A 43 0.15 -1.48 -4.27
N PHE A 44 1.00 -2.03 -3.40
CA PHE A 44 1.81 -3.21 -3.72
C PHE A 44 0.94 -4.37 -4.23
N ASP A 45 -0.09 -4.74 -3.48
CA ASP A 45 -0.99 -5.85 -3.84
C ASP A 45 -1.72 -5.65 -5.18
N HIS A 46 -1.90 -4.40 -5.60
CA HIS A 46 -2.54 -4.10 -6.88
C HIS A 46 -1.63 -4.39 -8.08
N LEU A 47 -0.31 -4.30 -7.95
CA LEU A 47 0.63 -4.53 -9.06
C LEU A 47 1.43 -5.82 -8.92
N PHE A 48 1.75 -6.22 -7.69
CA PHE A 48 2.67 -7.30 -7.36
C PHE A 48 2.07 -8.28 -6.35
N GLY A 49 0.79 -8.16 -6.00
CA GLY A 49 0.15 -9.04 -5.01
C GLY A 49 0.19 -10.52 -5.39
N THR A 50 0.34 -10.83 -6.67
CA THR A 50 0.50 -12.21 -7.19
C THR A 50 1.93 -12.55 -7.60
N TYR A 51 2.90 -11.68 -7.33
CA TYR A 51 4.29 -11.91 -7.65
C TYR A 51 4.86 -13.11 -6.87
N PRO A 52 5.57 -14.05 -7.52
CA PRO A 52 6.07 -15.25 -6.85
C PRO A 52 6.99 -14.93 -5.66
N GLY A 53 6.62 -15.44 -4.47
CA GLY A 53 7.41 -15.28 -3.26
C GLY A 53 7.19 -13.97 -2.50
N ALA A 54 6.37 -13.04 -3.01
CA ALA A 54 6.04 -11.81 -2.29
C ALA A 54 5.07 -12.07 -1.12
N ASP A 55 5.21 -11.26 -0.06
CA ASP A 55 4.22 -11.13 1.01
C ASP A 55 3.00 -10.33 0.51
N GLY A 56 2.17 -10.97 -0.33
CA GLY A 56 1.00 -10.36 -0.96
C GLY A 56 -0.28 -11.20 -0.86
N LEU A 57 -1.03 -11.29 -1.94
CA LEU A 57 -2.40 -11.82 -1.97
C LEU A 57 -2.51 -13.34 -1.78
N ALA A 58 -1.43 -14.11 -1.91
CA ALA A 58 -1.47 -15.57 -1.80
C ALA A 58 -2.09 -16.05 -0.47
N ASN A 59 -1.82 -15.33 0.62
CA ASN A 59 -2.30 -15.66 1.96
C ASN A 59 -3.46 -14.77 2.43
N TYR A 60 -4.02 -13.92 1.56
CA TYR A 60 -5.15 -13.08 1.93
C TYR A 60 -6.39 -13.95 2.21
N ARG A 61 -7.00 -13.76 3.39
CA ARG A 61 -8.22 -14.46 3.83
C ARG A 61 -9.30 -13.51 4.37
N GLY A 62 -9.04 -12.21 4.34
CA GLY A 62 -9.95 -11.20 4.89
C GLY A 62 -11.23 -11.05 4.08
N ARG A 63 -12.26 -10.51 4.73
CA ARG A 63 -13.55 -10.17 4.12
C ARG A 63 -13.87 -8.71 4.35
N GLN A 64 -14.36 -8.07 3.31
CA GLN A 64 -14.84 -6.69 3.40
C GLN A 64 -16.22 -6.64 4.07
N VAL A 65 -16.44 -5.61 4.87
CA VAL A 65 -17.72 -5.31 5.52
C VAL A 65 -18.30 -4.01 5.01
N ASP A 66 -19.60 -3.82 5.23
CA ASP A 66 -20.26 -2.53 5.05
C ASP A 66 -20.02 -1.56 6.22
N LYS A 67 -20.60 -0.37 6.14
CA LYS A 67 -20.49 0.68 7.18
C LYS A 67 -21.10 0.28 8.52
N SER A 68 -22.00 -0.71 8.54
CA SER A 68 -22.58 -1.28 9.75
C SER A 68 -21.76 -2.45 10.31
N GLY A 69 -20.66 -2.83 9.64
CA GLY A 69 -19.80 -3.94 10.03
C GLY A 69 -20.30 -5.31 9.58
N VAL A 70 -21.32 -5.37 8.72
CA VAL A 70 -21.86 -6.63 8.20
C VAL A 70 -21.03 -7.08 7.00
N THR A 71 -20.64 -8.35 6.96
CA THR A 71 -19.89 -8.92 5.83
C THR A 71 -20.69 -8.84 4.54
N TYR A 72 -20.06 -8.32 3.49
CA TYR A 72 -20.62 -8.38 2.14
C TYR A 72 -20.72 -9.83 1.65
N ALA A 73 -21.90 -10.24 1.18
CA ALA A 73 -22.07 -11.52 0.48
C ALA A 73 -21.28 -11.52 -0.84
N THR A 74 -21.44 -10.46 -1.63
CA THR A 74 -20.65 -10.10 -2.81
C THR A 74 -20.24 -8.63 -2.68
N LEU A 75 -19.13 -8.24 -3.31
CA LEU A 75 -18.72 -6.84 -3.30
C LEU A 75 -19.81 -5.95 -3.92
N PRO A 76 -19.98 -4.71 -3.43
CA PRO A 76 -20.78 -3.74 -4.16
C PRO A 76 -20.18 -3.51 -5.55
N PRO A 77 -21.00 -3.14 -6.55
CA PRO A 77 -20.53 -2.93 -7.91
C PRO A 77 -19.29 -2.04 -7.96
N PRO A 78 -18.25 -2.42 -8.71
CA PRO A 78 -17.18 -1.51 -9.09
C PRO A 78 -17.77 -0.23 -9.67
N LEU A 79 -17.32 0.94 -9.20
CA LEU A 79 -17.82 2.22 -9.67
C LEU A 79 -16.85 2.83 -10.69
N GLY A 80 -17.38 3.55 -11.67
CA GLY A 80 -16.64 4.44 -12.57
C GLY A 80 -16.31 5.78 -11.90
N ARG A 81 -15.56 6.64 -12.59
CA ARG A 81 -15.21 8.00 -12.09
C ARG A 81 -16.42 8.93 -11.93
N ASP A 82 -17.51 8.63 -12.62
CA ASP A 82 -18.79 9.33 -12.49
C ASP A 82 -19.61 8.87 -11.28
N GLY A 83 -19.07 7.95 -10.47
CA GLY A 83 -19.73 7.40 -9.28
C GLY A 83 -20.81 6.37 -9.58
N LYS A 84 -21.01 5.99 -10.85
CA LYS A 84 -22.01 5.00 -11.25
C LYS A 84 -21.38 3.61 -11.36
N PRO A 85 -22.17 2.53 -11.22
CA PRO A 85 -21.69 1.19 -11.50
C PRO A 85 -21.06 1.08 -12.90
N ASP A 86 -19.87 0.52 -12.96
CA ASP A 86 -19.15 0.31 -14.21
C ASP A 86 -19.65 -0.99 -14.87
N PRO A 87 -20.30 -0.91 -16.05
CA PRO A 87 -20.96 -2.05 -16.68
C PRO A 87 -20.00 -3.13 -17.19
N ARG A 88 -18.68 -2.86 -17.20
CA ARG A 88 -17.66 -3.84 -17.59
C ARG A 88 -17.46 -4.93 -16.53
N PHE A 89 -17.90 -4.69 -15.30
CA PHE A 89 -17.78 -5.63 -14.19
C PHE A 89 -19.12 -6.29 -13.88
N PRO A 90 -19.10 -7.57 -13.45
CA PRO A 90 -20.31 -8.21 -12.96
C PRO A 90 -20.72 -7.63 -11.60
N ALA A 91 -22.02 -7.68 -11.31
CA ALA A 91 -22.59 -7.12 -10.08
C ALA A 91 -22.39 -8.01 -8.83
N ASP A 92 -21.93 -9.25 -9.03
CA ASP A 92 -21.84 -10.30 -8.02
C ASP A 92 -20.39 -10.77 -7.78
N LEU A 93 -19.42 -9.87 -7.92
CA LEU A 93 -18.01 -10.18 -7.63
C LEU A 93 -17.85 -10.76 -6.21
N PRO A 94 -17.06 -11.84 -6.05
CA PRO A 94 -16.78 -12.39 -4.73
C PRO A 94 -16.19 -11.34 -3.80
N ASN A 95 -16.54 -11.41 -2.50
CA ASN A 95 -15.90 -10.60 -1.45
C ASN A 95 -14.46 -11.09 -1.18
N ALA A 96 -13.59 -10.81 -2.14
CA ALA A 96 -12.18 -11.15 -2.20
C ALA A 96 -11.48 -10.33 -3.30
N PRO A 97 -10.15 -10.26 -3.33
CA PRO A 97 -9.40 -9.68 -4.44
C PRO A 97 -9.72 -10.38 -5.76
N PHE A 98 -9.78 -9.63 -6.86
CA PHE A 98 -10.07 -10.17 -8.19
C PHE A 98 -9.15 -9.62 -9.28
N PRO A 99 -8.82 -10.42 -10.31
CA PRO A 99 -7.94 -10.01 -11.40
C PRO A 99 -8.67 -9.04 -12.34
N MET A 100 -8.19 -7.81 -12.45
CA MET A 100 -8.78 -6.75 -13.26
C MET A 100 -8.74 -7.04 -14.76
N LEU A 101 -7.71 -7.74 -15.25
CA LEU A 101 -7.56 -8.10 -16.66
C LEU A 101 -8.69 -8.96 -17.23
N ARG A 102 -9.57 -9.53 -16.39
CA ARG A 102 -10.79 -10.20 -16.85
C ARG A 102 -11.85 -9.23 -17.36
N PHE A 103 -11.75 -7.95 -17.02
CA PHE A 103 -12.81 -6.95 -17.23
C PHE A 103 -12.29 -5.66 -17.87
N VAL A 104 -11.07 -5.23 -17.53
CA VAL A 104 -10.46 -3.97 -18.00
C VAL A 104 -8.97 -4.14 -18.26
N GLN A 105 -8.44 -3.42 -19.25
CA GLN A 105 -7.02 -3.38 -19.56
C GLN A 105 -6.27 -2.39 -18.67
N SER A 106 -4.95 -2.53 -18.56
CA SER A 106 -4.11 -1.72 -17.65
C SER A 106 -4.15 -0.20 -17.92
N LEU A 107 -4.47 0.21 -19.16
CA LEU A 107 -4.61 1.61 -19.56
C LEU A 107 -6.07 2.09 -19.60
N ASP A 108 -7.03 1.21 -19.34
CA ASP A 108 -8.43 1.63 -19.28
C ASP A 108 -8.66 2.54 -18.07
N LEU A 109 -9.47 3.58 -18.27
CA LEU A 109 -9.86 4.44 -17.17
C LEU A 109 -10.76 3.68 -16.20
N THR A 110 -10.34 3.64 -14.94
CA THR A 110 -11.13 3.19 -13.80
C THR A 110 -11.30 4.33 -12.80
N ASN A 111 -12.14 4.11 -11.79
CA ASN A 111 -12.23 4.99 -10.63
C ASN A 111 -10.87 5.08 -9.90
N ASN A 112 -10.65 6.19 -9.19
CA ASN A 112 -9.49 6.43 -8.35
C ASN A 112 -9.88 6.24 -6.89
N PRO A 113 -9.49 5.11 -6.24
CA PRO A 113 -9.77 4.88 -4.82
C PRO A 113 -9.32 6.04 -3.93
N VAL A 114 -10.18 6.44 -3.00
CA VAL A 114 -9.84 7.45 -2.00
C VAL A 114 -8.61 7.03 -1.21
N HIS A 115 -7.67 7.96 -1.07
CA HIS A 115 -6.40 7.79 -0.36
C HIS A 115 -6.13 9.03 0.50
N ARG A 116 -7.11 9.41 1.31
CA ARG A 116 -7.03 10.54 2.24
C ARG A 116 -6.58 10.06 3.62
N PHE A 117 -5.88 10.92 4.36
CA PHE A 117 -5.22 10.56 5.62
C PHE A 117 -6.18 9.86 6.60
N TYR A 118 -7.37 10.43 6.83
CA TYR A 118 -8.32 9.87 7.78
C TYR A 118 -9.14 8.71 7.20
N HIS A 119 -9.46 8.72 5.90
CA HIS A 119 -10.05 7.55 5.23
C HIS A 119 -9.17 6.31 5.39
N MET A 120 -7.87 6.42 5.14
CA MET A 120 -6.96 5.28 5.19
C MET A 120 -6.86 4.65 6.58
N GLN A 121 -6.85 5.48 7.63
CA GLN A 121 -6.87 4.97 9.00
C GLN A 121 -8.12 4.13 9.29
N ARG A 122 -9.29 4.56 8.79
CA ARG A 122 -10.55 3.81 8.97
C ARG A 122 -10.57 2.53 8.14
N GLN A 123 -9.98 2.55 6.94
CA GLN A 123 -9.90 1.39 6.04
C GLN A 123 -9.15 0.20 6.66
N TYR A 124 -8.16 0.47 7.52
CA TYR A 124 -7.39 -0.56 8.23
C TYR A 124 -8.18 -1.29 9.34
N GLY A 125 -9.37 -0.80 9.69
CA GLY A 125 -10.23 -1.46 10.66
C GLY A 125 -10.54 -2.91 10.27
N ALA A 126 -10.81 -3.74 11.27
CA ALA A 126 -11.11 -5.15 11.05
C ALA A 126 -12.45 -5.35 10.33
N GLY A 127 -12.53 -6.43 9.54
CA GLY A 127 -13.78 -6.99 9.04
C GLY A 127 -14.55 -7.72 10.15
N ALA A 128 -15.72 -8.26 9.82
CA ALA A 128 -16.53 -9.02 10.77
C ALA A 128 -15.88 -10.37 11.13
N ASP A 129 -14.94 -10.83 10.31
CA ASP A 129 -14.07 -11.97 10.55
C ASP A 129 -12.93 -11.66 11.54
N GLY A 130 -12.82 -10.41 12.01
CA GLY A 130 -11.76 -9.95 12.91
C GLY A 130 -10.41 -9.75 12.21
N VAL A 131 -10.33 -9.97 10.89
CA VAL A 131 -9.12 -9.76 10.12
C VAL A 131 -8.97 -8.25 9.87
N PRO A 132 -7.81 -7.62 10.19
CA PRO A 132 -7.55 -6.22 9.85
C PRO A 132 -7.75 -5.95 8.35
N MET A 133 -7.85 -4.68 7.97
CA MET A 133 -8.01 -4.28 6.56
C MET A 133 -9.32 -4.78 5.92
N GLY A 134 -10.39 -4.87 6.71
CA GLY A 134 -11.72 -5.30 6.27
C GLY A 134 -12.65 -4.16 5.87
N LYS A 135 -12.18 -2.91 5.88
CA LYS A 135 -13.02 -1.72 5.68
C LYS A 135 -12.65 -0.90 4.43
N TRP A 136 -11.83 -1.42 3.52
CA TRP A 136 -11.48 -0.74 2.27
C TRP A 136 -12.71 -0.33 1.46
N VAL A 137 -13.69 -1.23 1.38
CA VAL A 137 -14.92 -1.00 0.62
C VAL A 137 -15.88 -0.07 1.35
N ALA A 138 -16.12 -0.28 2.65
CA ALA A 138 -17.02 0.57 3.44
C ALA A 138 -16.57 2.04 3.52
N GLU A 139 -15.26 2.24 3.65
CA GLU A 139 -14.64 3.57 3.78
C GLU A 139 -14.16 4.12 2.43
N GLY A 140 -14.34 3.36 1.34
CA GLY A 140 -13.94 3.72 -0.01
C GLY A 140 -15.01 4.48 -0.79
N THR A 141 -14.63 4.98 -1.97
CA THR A 141 -15.50 5.73 -2.90
C THR A 141 -15.65 5.04 -4.27
N SER A 142 -15.08 3.84 -4.43
CA SER A 142 -14.95 3.16 -5.73
C SER A 142 -15.71 1.83 -5.82
N GLY A 143 -16.47 1.48 -4.78
CA GLY A 143 -17.11 0.17 -4.67
C GLY A 143 -16.08 -0.96 -4.76
N GLY A 144 -16.42 -2.03 -5.48
CA GLY A 144 -15.55 -3.20 -5.66
C GLY A 144 -14.19 -2.92 -6.33
N ILE A 145 -13.99 -1.78 -7.03
CA ILE A 145 -12.71 -1.45 -7.69
C ILE A 145 -11.53 -1.53 -6.72
N THR A 146 -11.74 -1.18 -5.44
CA THR A 146 -10.69 -1.19 -4.41
C THR A 146 -10.07 -2.57 -4.17
N MET A 147 -10.77 -3.65 -4.55
CA MET A 147 -10.31 -5.03 -4.40
C MET A 147 -9.70 -5.60 -5.70
N GLY A 148 -9.63 -4.81 -6.77
CA GLY A 148 -9.03 -5.23 -8.04
C GLY A 148 -7.50 -5.24 -7.98
N PHE A 149 -6.89 -6.25 -8.59
CA PHE A 149 -5.44 -6.31 -8.80
C PHE A 149 -5.07 -6.65 -10.25
N TYR A 150 -3.84 -6.31 -10.62
CA TYR A 150 -3.16 -6.68 -11.85
C TYR A 150 -2.04 -7.69 -11.55
N ASP A 151 -1.71 -8.50 -12.56
CA ASP A 151 -0.57 -9.42 -12.54
C ASP A 151 0.48 -9.00 -13.58
N GLY A 152 1.50 -9.84 -13.78
CA GLY A 152 2.60 -9.56 -14.70
C GLY A 152 2.18 -9.39 -16.15
N ALA A 153 1.00 -9.88 -16.56
CA ALA A 153 0.50 -9.65 -17.92
C ALA A 153 0.06 -8.19 -18.12
N ALA A 154 -0.45 -7.54 -17.06
CA ALA A 154 -0.88 -6.15 -17.11
C ALA A 154 0.28 -5.15 -16.93
N SER A 155 1.36 -5.57 -16.28
CA SER A 155 2.55 -4.75 -16.09
C SER A 155 3.87 -5.48 -16.35
N PRO A 156 4.13 -5.88 -17.61
CA PRO A 156 5.26 -6.71 -17.96
C PRO A 156 6.61 -6.02 -17.72
N VAL A 157 6.68 -4.68 -17.86
CA VAL A 157 7.93 -3.93 -17.63
C VAL A 157 8.26 -3.89 -16.14
N GLN A 158 7.28 -3.62 -15.28
CA GLN A 158 7.51 -3.53 -13.83
C GLN A 158 7.85 -4.91 -13.25
N TRP A 159 7.22 -5.98 -13.74
CA TRP A 159 7.56 -7.35 -13.33
C TRP A 159 8.94 -7.78 -13.81
N ARG A 160 9.34 -7.43 -15.05
CA ARG A 160 10.71 -7.68 -15.51
C ARG A 160 11.75 -6.98 -14.64
N LEU A 161 11.50 -5.72 -14.24
CA LEU A 161 12.39 -5.01 -13.31
C LEU A 161 12.45 -5.71 -11.95
N ALA A 162 11.35 -6.26 -11.46
CA ALA A 162 11.34 -7.05 -10.22
C ALA A 162 12.11 -8.38 -10.36
N ASP A 163 12.04 -9.04 -11.52
CA ASP A 163 12.78 -10.28 -11.82
C ASP A 163 14.29 -10.04 -11.91
N GLU A 164 14.70 -8.90 -12.49
CA GLU A 164 16.11 -8.57 -12.73
C GLU A 164 16.78 -7.90 -11.52
N PHE A 165 16.02 -7.20 -10.69
CA PHE A 165 16.53 -6.39 -9.58
C PHE A 165 15.88 -6.78 -8.24
N VAL A 166 15.74 -5.81 -7.34
CA VAL A 166 15.17 -6.02 -6.00
C VAL A 166 13.77 -5.44 -5.95
N LEU A 167 12.80 -6.29 -5.61
CA LEU A 167 11.46 -5.88 -5.24
C LEU A 167 11.34 -5.81 -3.71
N LEU A 168 10.92 -4.66 -3.18
CA LEU A 168 10.66 -4.50 -1.75
C LEU A 168 9.16 -4.73 -1.48
N ASP A 169 8.82 -5.88 -0.88
CA ASP A 169 7.44 -6.27 -0.55
C ASP A 169 6.97 -5.78 0.84
N ARG A 170 7.86 -5.11 1.58
CA ARG A 170 7.60 -4.48 2.89
C ARG A 170 8.03 -3.01 2.90
N TYR A 171 7.79 -2.32 1.79
CA TYR A 171 8.00 -0.88 1.65
C TYR A 171 6.66 -0.14 1.80
N PHE A 172 6.55 0.70 2.82
CA PHE A 172 5.32 1.40 3.16
C PHE A 172 5.46 2.88 2.84
N GLN A 173 4.35 3.52 2.48
CA GLN A 173 4.27 4.98 2.42
C GLN A 173 4.68 5.58 3.77
N SER A 174 5.32 6.75 3.75
CA SER A 174 5.86 7.37 4.96
C SER A 174 4.78 7.87 5.90
N VAL A 175 3.70 8.42 5.34
CA VAL A 175 2.53 8.93 6.08
C VAL A 175 1.28 8.45 5.36
N HIS A 176 0.22 8.15 6.12
CA HIS A 176 -1.10 7.93 5.52
C HIS A 176 -1.49 9.11 4.63
N GLY A 177 -2.35 8.86 3.65
CA GLY A 177 -2.93 9.92 2.85
C GLY A 177 -2.30 10.03 1.48
N GLY A 178 -2.46 11.20 0.88
CA GLY A 178 -2.33 11.34 -0.56
C GLY A 178 -0.94 11.71 -1.03
N SER A 179 -0.92 12.03 -2.32
CA SER A 179 0.27 12.42 -3.06
C SER A 179 1.04 13.54 -2.39
N PHE A 180 0.37 14.63 -1.98
CA PHE A 180 1.05 15.86 -1.55
C PHE A 180 1.95 15.62 -0.33
N ALA A 181 1.43 15.01 0.73
CA ALA A 181 2.16 14.59 1.92
C ALA A 181 3.39 13.73 1.62
N ASN A 182 3.19 12.65 0.87
CA ASN A 182 4.24 11.66 0.61
C ASN A 182 5.31 12.18 -0.37
N HIS A 183 4.98 13.11 -1.27
CA HIS A 183 5.97 13.80 -2.09
C HIS A 183 6.89 14.70 -1.25
N TYR A 184 6.35 15.45 -0.28
CA TYR A 184 7.20 16.21 0.65
C TYR A 184 8.10 15.27 1.42
N PHE A 185 7.53 14.19 1.97
CA PHE A 185 8.28 13.24 2.77
C PHE A 185 9.44 12.59 1.99
N LEU A 186 9.24 12.28 0.71
CA LEU A 186 10.29 11.73 -0.15
C LEU A 186 11.53 12.63 -0.22
N ILE A 187 11.33 13.95 -0.24
CA ILE A 187 12.41 14.94 -0.43
C ILE A 187 12.98 15.42 0.89
N THR A 188 12.14 15.62 1.90
CA THR A 188 12.52 16.32 3.14
C THR A 188 12.63 15.39 4.35
N ALA A 189 12.20 14.13 4.24
CA ALA A 189 11.98 13.23 5.37
C ALA A 189 11.06 13.82 6.47
N GLY A 190 10.14 14.70 6.07
CA GLY A 190 9.18 15.35 6.96
C GLY A 190 7.90 15.77 6.23
N ILE A 191 6.97 16.29 7.02
CA ILE A 191 5.70 16.87 6.54
C ILE A 191 5.83 18.39 6.45
N ALA A 192 5.09 19.01 5.55
CA ALA A 192 5.06 20.46 5.39
C ALA A 192 3.87 21.06 6.14
N HIS A 193 4.01 22.30 6.63
CA HIS A 193 2.91 23.07 7.15
C HIS A 193 2.55 24.15 6.12
N VAL A 194 1.35 24.06 5.55
CA VAL A 194 0.93 24.89 4.40
C VAL A 194 0.09 26.11 4.80
N GLY A 195 -0.07 26.37 6.11
CA GLY A 195 -0.77 27.55 6.59
C GLY A 195 -2.29 27.40 6.52
N ASP A 196 -2.99 28.47 6.20
CA ASP A 196 -4.45 28.48 6.11
C ASP A 196 -4.91 28.13 4.69
N ASP A 197 -5.42 26.92 4.52
CA ASP A 197 -6.03 26.42 3.28
C ASP A 197 -7.44 25.88 3.59
N PRO A 198 -8.44 26.76 3.76
CA PRO A 198 -9.77 26.35 4.20
C PRO A 198 -10.49 25.43 3.20
N ASP A 199 -10.14 25.52 1.92
CA ASP A 199 -10.77 24.72 0.87
C ASP A 199 -10.31 23.26 0.93
N HIS A 200 -9.03 23.02 1.24
CA HIS A 200 -8.45 21.68 1.32
C HIS A 200 -8.25 21.15 2.73
N ARG A 201 -8.56 21.93 3.77
CA ARG A 201 -8.47 21.52 5.18
C ARG A 201 -9.56 20.53 5.57
N ALA A 202 -9.14 19.50 6.29
CA ALA A 202 -10.00 18.56 6.98
C ALA A 202 -10.72 19.26 8.14
N VAL A 203 -11.98 18.92 8.36
CA VAL A 203 -12.81 19.52 9.40
C VAL A 203 -13.12 18.47 10.46
N ALA A 204 -12.70 18.74 11.68
CA ALA A 204 -13.09 17.99 12.86
C ALA A 204 -14.38 18.56 13.45
N GLY A 205 -15.34 17.68 13.73
CA GLY A 205 -16.53 18.00 14.51
C GLY A 205 -16.21 18.20 15.99
N PRO A 206 -17.19 18.67 16.80
CA PRO A 206 -16.99 18.93 18.23
C PRO A 206 -16.56 17.71 19.05
N ASP A 207 -16.84 16.50 18.55
CA ASP A 207 -16.49 15.21 19.15
C ASP A 207 -15.16 14.64 18.63
N GLY A 208 -14.43 15.40 17.80
CA GLY A 208 -13.18 14.97 17.16
C GLY A 208 -13.37 14.09 15.93
N THR A 209 -14.62 13.80 15.53
CA THR A 209 -14.87 13.04 14.30
C THR A 209 -14.58 13.89 13.07
N ILE A 210 -13.95 13.32 12.05
CA ILE A 210 -13.67 14.03 10.81
C ILE A 210 -14.94 14.05 9.95
N THR A 211 -15.54 15.23 9.81
CA THR A 211 -16.79 15.45 9.06
C THR A 211 -16.55 15.81 7.59
N LYS A 212 -15.37 16.35 7.29
CA LYS A 212 -14.82 16.54 5.94
C LYS A 212 -13.37 16.10 5.98
N ASP A 213 -13.01 15.12 5.15
CA ASP A 213 -11.60 14.79 4.92
C ASP A 213 -11.01 15.76 3.90
N GLY A 214 -9.74 16.12 4.06
CA GLY A 214 -9.03 17.14 3.31
C GLY A 214 -7.66 16.64 2.84
N GLU A 215 -6.98 17.44 2.01
CA GLU A 215 -5.55 17.21 1.74
C GLU A 215 -4.69 17.70 2.91
N VAL A 216 -5.18 18.72 3.61
CA VAL A 216 -4.51 19.39 4.72
C VAL A 216 -5.18 19.00 6.02
N SER A 217 -4.40 18.70 7.06
CA SER A 217 -4.93 18.40 8.38
C SER A 217 -5.64 19.62 9.02
N PRO A 218 -6.48 19.43 10.06
CA PRO A 218 -7.14 20.54 10.75
C PRO A 218 -6.16 21.59 11.29
N ASP A 219 -4.94 21.18 11.60
CA ASP A 219 -3.83 22.01 12.08
C ASP A 219 -2.88 22.51 10.99
N GLY A 220 -3.13 22.22 9.70
CA GLY A 220 -2.42 22.86 8.58
C GLY A 220 -1.24 22.07 7.99
N TYR A 221 -1.13 20.77 8.29
CA TYR A 221 -0.06 19.91 7.79
C TYR A 221 -0.46 19.09 6.57
N VAL A 222 0.56 18.81 5.75
CA VAL A 222 0.55 17.87 4.63
C VAL A 222 1.76 16.96 4.74
#